data_AF-A0A2D8CT18-F1
#
_entry.id   AF-A0A2D8CT18-F1
#
_cell.length_a   1.000
_cell.length_b   1.000
_cell.length_c   1.000
_cell.angle_alpha   90.00
_cell.angle_beta   90.00
_cell.angle_gamma   90.00
#
_symmetry.space_group_name_H-M   'P 1'
#
loop_
_entity.id
_entity.type
_entity.pdbx_description
1 polymer ?
#
loop_
_entity_poly.entity_id
_entity_poly.type
_entity_poly.pdbx_seq_one_letter_code
_entity_poly.pdbx_strand_id
1 'polypeptide(L)'
;IDLKNLIPVNSISLGALQDMKSWIWLPQSVRFWISNDGYEFKMVDELTHDIPLSKEESLTYEFKSDFKNPLKARYIKVLATNFGKCPSWHMGSGGDTWIFLDEISVN
;
A
#
# COMPACT_ATOMS: atom_id res chain seq x y z
N ILE A 1 12.02 3.75 -3.36
CA ILE A 1 13.01 3.45 -2.31
C ILE A 1 14.27 2.90 -2.99
N ASP A 2 15.45 3.36 -2.57
CA ASP A 2 16.75 2.86 -3.03
C ASP A 2 17.47 2.20 -1.84
N LEU A 3 17.64 0.88 -1.89
CA LEU A 3 18.29 0.04 -0.88
C LEU A 3 19.83 0.20 -0.89
N LYS A 4 20.37 1.07 -1.75
CA LYS A 4 21.79 1.37 -1.97
C LYS A 4 22.59 0.26 -2.62
N ASN A 5 22.32 -0.99 -2.26
CA ASN A 5 22.99 -2.16 -2.79
C ASN A 5 21.98 -3.14 -3.39
N LEU A 6 22.44 -3.97 -4.31
CA LEU A 6 21.66 -5.10 -4.82
C LEU A 6 21.65 -6.21 -3.75
N ILE A 7 20.53 -6.35 -3.04
CA ILE A 7 20.39 -7.26 -1.90
C ILE A 7 19.21 -8.23 -2.10
N PRO A 8 19.21 -9.40 -1.45
CA PRO A 8 18.02 -10.24 -1.38
C PRO A 8 16.90 -9.54 -0.59
N VAL A 9 15.68 -9.66 -1.08
CA VAL A 9 14.44 -9.17 -0.48
C VAL A 9 13.48 -10.34 -0.36
N ASN A 10 13.06 -10.62 0.86
CA ASN A 10 12.15 -11.69 1.27
C ASN A 10 10.71 -11.21 1.40
N SER A 11 10.49 -9.95 1.79
CA SER A 11 9.15 -9.39 1.93
C SER A 11 9.14 -7.87 1.76
N ILE A 12 7.99 -7.34 1.36
CA ILE A 12 7.70 -5.91 1.36
C ILE A 12 6.36 -5.72 2.04
N SER A 13 6.26 -4.75 2.95
CA SER A 13 4.98 -4.35 3.52
C SER A 13 4.79 -2.83 3.55
N LEU A 14 3.53 -2.42 3.58
CA LEU A 14 3.09 -1.04 3.75
C LEU A 14 1.96 -1.01 4.78
N GLY A 15 2.13 -0.27 5.87
CA GLY A 15 1.03 -0.01 6.79
C GLY A 15 0.16 1.17 6.35
N ALA A 16 -1.13 1.06 6.65
CA ALA A 16 -2.14 2.04 6.30
C ALA A 16 -3.21 2.14 7.38
N LEU A 17 -3.90 3.28 7.44
CA LEU A 17 -4.99 3.55 8.38
C LEU A 17 -6.33 3.68 7.63
N GLN A 18 -7.40 3.14 8.21
CA GLN A 18 -8.77 3.56 7.91
C GLN A 18 -9.36 4.30 9.11
N ASP A 19 -9.94 5.46 8.85
CA ASP A 19 -10.78 6.21 9.77
C ASP A 19 -11.79 7.00 8.94
N MET A 20 -12.97 6.41 8.73
CA MET A 20 -13.98 7.00 7.84
C MET A 20 -14.47 8.36 8.36
N LYS A 21 -14.54 8.55 9.69
CA LYS A 21 -14.99 9.83 10.29
C LYS A 21 -14.04 10.98 9.95
N SER A 22 -12.76 10.65 9.73
CA SER A 22 -11.70 11.55 9.30
C SER A 22 -11.48 11.56 7.77
N TRP A 23 -12.33 10.85 7.03
CA TRP A 23 -12.31 10.73 5.57
C TRP A 23 -11.07 10.00 5.04
N ILE A 24 -10.49 9.14 5.88
CA ILE A 24 -9.30 8.35 5.61
C ILE A 24 -9.74 6.94 5.25
N TRP A 25 -9.47 6.50 4.02
CA TRP A 25 -9.71 5.11 3.60
C TRP A 25 -8.40 4.40 3.27
N LEU A 26 -8.42 3.09 3.45
CA LEU A 26 -7.36 2.24 2.93
C LEU A 26 -7.22 2.45 1.41
N PRO A 27 -6.00 2.31 0.87
CA PRO A 27 -5.81 2.22 -0.57
C PRO A 27 -6.66 1.09 -1.17
N GLN A 28 -7.27 1.32 -2.34
CA GLN A 28 -8.00 0.28 -3.08
C GLN A 28 -7.10 -0.89 -3.46
N SER A 29 -5.86 -0.57 -3.85
CA SER A 29 -4.82 -1.55 -4.04
C SER A 29 -3.46 -0.97 -3.68
N VAL A 30 -2.56 -1.85 -3.24
CA VAL A 30 -1.14 -1.58 -3.08
C VAL A 30 -0.38 -2.51 -4.00
N ARG A 31 0.37 -1.93 -4.92
CA ARG A 31 1.22 -2.67 -5.84
C ARG A 31 2.69 -2.48 -5.47
N PHE A 32 3.43 -3.57 -5.52
CA PHE A 32 4.86 -3.59 -5.26
C PHE A 32 5.63 -3.95 -6.54
N TRP A 33 6.69 -3.19 -6.80
CA TRP A 33 7.62 -3.47 -7.89
C TRP A 33 9.05 -3.43 -7.38
N ILE A 34 9.90 -4.22 -8.03
CA ILE A 34 11.34 -4.25 -7.77
C ILE A 34 12.14 -3.94 -9.05
N SER A 35 13.35 -3.43 -8.87
CA SER A 35 14.30 -3.20 -9.94
C SER A 35 15.75 -3.35 -9.46
N ASN A 36 16.62 -3.82 -10.35
CA ASN A 36 18.05 -3.93 -10.11
C ASN A 36 18.82 -2.67 -10.52
N ASP A 37 18.32 -1.95 -11.53
CA ASP A 37 19.01 -0.84 -12.20
C ASP A 37 18.34 0.52 -11.98
N GLY A 38 17.07 0.54 -11.57
CA GLY A 38 16.28 1.75 -11.34
C GLY A 38 15.52 2.24 -12.57
N TYR A 39 15.61 1.53 -13.70
CA TYR A 39 14.94 1.86 -14.96
C TYR A 39 13.84 0.84 -15.26
N GLU A 40 14.16 -0.45 -15.25
CA GLU A 40 13.20 -1.51 -15.52
C GLU A 40 12.61 -2.02 -14.20
N PHE A 41 11.31 -1.86 -14.03
CA PHE A 41 10.58 -2.31 -12.85
C PHE A 41 9.69 -3.50 -13.18
N LYS A 42 9.85 -4.59 -12.43
CA LYS A 42 8.97 -5.76 -12.49
C LYS A 42 7.99 -5.72 -11.32
N MET A 43 6.70 -5.86 -11.61
CA MET A 43 5.68 -6.03 -10.57
C MET A 43 5.88 -7.38 -9.89
N VAL A 44 5.88 -7.39 -8.57
CA VAL A 44 6.01 -8.61 -7.77
C VAL A 44 4.72 -8.98 -7.07
N ASP A 45 3.87 -8.01 -6.77
CA ASP A 45 2.56 -8.27 -6.17
C ASP A 45 1.58 -7.11 -6.35
N GLU A 46 0.29 -7.43 -6.24
CA GLU A 46 -0.83 -6.49 -6.12
C GLU A 46 -1.77 -6.98 -5.02
N LEU A 47 -1.90 -6.18 -3.96
CA LEU A 47 -2.69 -6.51 -2.79
C LEU A 47 -3.92 -5.62 -2.71
N THR A 48 -5.04 -6.24 -2.37
CA THR A 48 -6.32 -5.59 -2.06
C THR A 48 -6.76 -6.00 -0.66
N HIS A 49 -7.84 -5.40 -0.15
CA HIS A 49 -8.43 -5.76 1.12
C HIS A 49 -9.95 -5.96 0.97
N ASP A 50 -10.55 -6.66 1.92
CA ASP A 50 -12.00 -6.87 2.04
C ASP A 50 -12.62 -6.06 3.19
N ILE A 51 -11.83 -5.18 3.82
CA ILE A 51 -12.29 -4.29 4.90
C ILE A 51 -13.48 -3.43 4.43
N PRO A 52 -14.64 -3.50 5.12
CA PRO A 52 -15.79 -2.70 4.77
C PRO A 52 -15.51 -1.20 4.85
N LEU A 53 -15.97 -0.45 3.85
CA LEU A 53 -15.87 1.01 3.83
C LEU A 53 -16.60 1.67 4.99
N SER A 54 -17.68 1.05 5.46
CA SER A 54 -18.54 1.51 6.56
C SER A 54 -18.04 1.09 7.94
N LYS A 55 -16.82 0.54 8.05
CA LYS A 55 -16.26 0.17 9.34
C LYS A 55 -16.01 1.44 10.16
N GLU A 56 -16.78 1.59 11.25
CA GLU A 56 -16.77 2.81 12.06
C GLU A 56 -15.57 2.94 12.98
N GLU A 57 -15.02 1.81 13.43
CA GLU A 57 -13.80 1.77 14.24
C GLU A 57 -12.59 2.03 13.36
N SER A 58 -11.75 2.96 13.80
CA SER A 58 -10.45 3.17 13.16
C SER A 58 -9.61 1.89 13.25
N LEU A 59 -8.90 1.56 12.18
CA LEU A 59 -8.06 0.37 12.13
C LEU A 59 -6.79 0.62 11.33
N THR A 60 -5.72 -0.06 11.73
CA THR A 60 -4.53 -0.21 10.91
C THR A 60 -4.61 -1.49 10.10
N TYR A 61 -4.04 -1.46 8.90
CA TYR A 61 -3.97 -2.59 7.99
C TYR A 61 -2.58 -2.65 7.37
N GLU A 62 -1.98 -3.84 7.36
CA GLU A 62 -0.68 -4.07 6.73
C GLU A 62 -0.87 -4.78 5.39
N PHE A 63 -0.54 -4.10 4.29
CA PHE A 63 -0.42 -4.71 2.98
C PHE A 63 0.94 -5.38 2.89
N LYS A 64 0.98 -6.71 3.01
CA LYS A 64 2.21 -7.49 3.07
C LYS A 64 2.32 -8.51 1.95
N SER A 65 3.46 -8.52 1.28
CA SER A 65 3.84 -9.51 0.26
C SER A 65 5.05 -10.30 0.75
N ASP A 66 4.86 -11.60 0.96
CA ASP A 66 5.90 -12.55 1.35
C ASP A 66 6.34 -13.38 0.14
N PHE A 67 7.64 -13.37 -0.18
CA PHE A 67 8.18 -14.11 -1.32
C PHE A 67 8.62 -15.50 -0.91
N LYS A 68 8.15 -16.53 -1.64
CA LYS A 68 8.56 -17.93 -1.41
C LYS A 68 10.08 -18.14 -1.53
N ASN A 69 10.73 -17.36 -2.38
CA ASN A 69 12.18 -17.33 -2.53
C ASN A 69 12.65 -15.87 -2.56
N PRO A 70 13.83 -15.53 -2.00
CA PRO A 70 14.33 -14.17 -1.99
C PRO A 70 14.51 -13.62 -3.42
N LEU A 71 13.99 -12.42 -3.66
CA LEU A 71 14.15 -11.67 -4.91
C LEU A 71 15.33 -10.71 -4.78
N LYS A 72 16.26 -10.70 -5.75
CA LYS A 72 17.32 -9.67 -5.76
C LYS A 72 16.75 -8.35 -6.25
N ALA A 73 16.99 -7.27 -5.50
CA ALA A 73 16.56 -5.93 -5.86
C ALA A 73 17.49 -4.86 -5.24
N ARG A 74 17.57 -3.70 -5.88
CA ARG A 74 18.14 -2.47 -5.30
C ARG A 74 17.07 -1.40 -5.12
N TYR A 75 16.11 -1.32 -6.02
CA TYR A 75 15.05 -0.32 -5.97
C TYR A 75 13.71 -0.98 -5.75
N ILE A 76 12.92 -0.39 -4.86
CA ILE A 76 11.53 -0.75 -4.61
C ILE A 76 10.66 0.42 -5.01
N LYS A 77 9.60 0.14 -5.77
CA LYS A 77 8.54 1.10 -6.07
C LYS A 77 7.24 0.59 -5.48
N VAL A 78 6.49 1.50 -4.87
CA VAL A 78 5.19 1.23 -4.24
C VAL A 78 4.18 2.19 -4.84
N LEU A 79 3.00 1.69 -5.18
CA LEU A 79 1.87 2.50 -5.64
C LEU A 79 0.65 2.11 -4.82
N ALA A 80 0.20 3.04 -3.98
CA ALA A 80 -1.06 2.95 -3.25
C ALA A 80 -2.13 3.74 -4.02
N THR A 81 -3.18 3.06 -4.47
CA THR A 81 -4.27 3.68 -5.23
C THR A 81 -5.28 4.31 -4.27
N ASN A 82 -5.48 5.63 -4.35
CA ASN A 82 -6.45 6.35 -3.51
C ASN A 82 -7.88 5.81 -3.71
N PHE A 83 -8.66 5.76 -2.63
CA PHE A 83 -10.04 5.30 -2.67
C PHE A 83 -10.94 6.16 -3.57
N GLY A 84 -10.59 7.44 -3.72
CA GLY A 84 -11.25 8.41 -4.58
C GLY A 84 -12.13 9.33 -3.76
N LYS A 85 -13.43 9.34 -4.10
CA LYS A 85 -14.41 10.21 -3.45
C LYS A 85 -15.13 9.50 -2.31
N CYS A 86 -15.50 10.25 -1.28
CA CYS A 86 -16.37 9.80 -0.21
C CYS A 86 -17.68 9.22 -0.79
N PRO A 87 -18.11 8.01 -0.35
CA PRO A 87 -19.33 7.38 -0.83
C PRO A 87 -20.60 8.21 -0.57
N SER A 88 -21.69 7.90 -1.29
CA SER A 88 -22.99 8.61 -1.17
C SER A 88 -23.58 8.60 0.25
N TRP A 89 -23.32 7.54 1.01
CA TRP A 89 -23.81 7.36 2.37
C TRP A 89 -22.95 8.06 3.44
N HIS A 90 -21.76 8.53 3.09
CA HIS A 90 -20.83 9.15 4.03
C HIS A 90 -21.13 10.64 4.24
N MET A 91 -20.90 11.18 5.45
CA MET A 91 -21.14 12.60 5.75
C MET A 91 -20.36 13.57 4.85
N GLY A 92 -19.21 13.12 4.32
CA GLY A 92 -18.36 13.86 3.39
C GLY A 92 -18.64 13.59 1.92
N SER A 93 -19.82 13.05 1.57
CA SER A 93 -20.14 12.56 0.22
C SER A 93 -19.67 13.48 -0.92
N GLY A 94 -19.01 12.88 -1.93
CA GLY A 94 -18.48 13.61 -3.09
C GLY A 94 -17.16 14.36 -2.83
N GLY A 95 -16.74 14.51 -1.58
CA GLY A 95 -15.44 15.04 -1.20
C GLY A 95 -14.29 14.08 -1.51
N ASP A 96 -13.06 14.60 -1.65
CA ASP A 96 -11.86 13.78 -1.80
C ASP A 96 -11.50 13.07 -0.50
N THR A 97 -11.00 11.83 -0.62
CA THR A 97 -10.53 11.03 0.51
C THR A 97 -9.02 11.14 0.71
N TRP A 98 -8.59 10.94 1.95
CA TRP A 98 -7.18 10.86 2.31
C TRP A 98 -6.71 9.41 2.34
N ILE A 99 -5.43 9.20 2.00
CA ILE A 99 -4.70 7.99 2.38
C ILE A 99 -3.68 8.39 3.45
N PHE A 100 -3.68 7.66 4.56
CA PHE A 100 -2.64 7.77 5.58
C PHE A 100 -1.83 6.48 5.59
N LEU A 101 -0.52 6.63 5.46
CA LEU A 101 0.48 5.56 5.44
C LEU A 101 1.52 5.85 6.53
N ASP A 102 2.06 4.80 7.15
CA ASP A 102 3.09 4.92 8.18
C ASP A 102 4.49 4.54 7.65
N GLU A 103 4.76 3.26 7.42
CA GLU A 103 6.07 2.71 7.13
C GLU A 103 6.02 1.73 5.96
N ILE A 104 7.08 1.76 5.16
CA ILE A 104 7.38 0.72 4.18
C ILE A 104 8.51 -0.13 4.74
N SER A 105 8.22 -1.38 5.06
CA SER A 105 9.22 -2.33 5.52
C SER A 105 9.71 -3.21 4.37
N VAL A 106 11.03 -3.44 4.31
CA VAL A 106 11.67 -4.32 3.33
C VAL A 106 12.62 -5.24 4.11
N ASN A 107 12.34 -6.54 4.11
CA ASN A 107 13.15 -7.59 4.75
C ASN A 107 13.65 -8.59 3.74
#